data_AF-A0A8H6PIM9-F1
#
_entry.id   AF-A0A8H6PIM9-F1
#
_cell.length_a   1.000
_cell.length_b   1.000
_cell.length_c   1.000
_cell.angle_alpha   90.00
_cell.angle_beta   90.00
_cell.angle_gamma   90.00
#
_symmetry.space_group_name_H-M   'P 1'
#
loop_
_entity.id
_entity.type
_entity.pdbx_description
1 polymer ?
#
loop_
_entity_poly.entity_id
_entity_poly.type
_entity_poly.pdbx_seq_one_letter_code
_entity_poly.pdbx_strand_id
1 'polypeptide(L)'
;MSGQVFFWYWYGYRTLYLSIPTWSSRIIFLLISHIVTAPLHVQLTLSHFAMSSADLGIHESFAQKMVRTTMDVDCPPWLDFVHGGLNFQVVHHLFPRLPRHNLRRAQPYVKEFCRDVGIPYVIFSFTQGNKEVISRLGEVAEQLRVLEECRKVAAKDLIEGRYGH
;
A
#
# COMPACT_ATOMS: atom_id res chain seq x y z
N MET A 1 -8.63 1.06 18.95
CA MET A 1 -9.17 2.43 19.17
C MET A 1 -8.35 3.26 20.15
N SER A 2 -7.81 2.67 21.23
CA SER A 2 -6.97 3.37 22.22
C SER A 2 -5.81 4.19 21.63
N GLY A 3 -5.06 3.64 20.67
CA GLY A 3 -3.97 4.35 20.01
C GLY A 3 -4.40 5.61 19.25
N GLN A 4 -5.57 5.57 18.61
CA GLN A 4 -6.14 6.72 17.89
C GLN A 4 -6.56 7.82 18.87
N VAL A 5 -7.21 7.45 19.97
CA VAL A 5 -7.59 8.39 21.03
C VAL A 5 -6.35 9.06 21.63
N PHE A 6 -5.31 8.27 21.94
CA PHE A 6 -4.05 8.79 22.45
C PHE A 6 -3.39 9.77 21.47
N PHE A 7 -3.32 9.39 20.18
CA PHE A 7 -2.74 10.24 19.14
C PHE A 7 -3.45 11.58 19.04
N TRP A 8 -4.78 11.60 18.95
CA TRP A 8 -5.53 12.85 18.82
C TRP A 8 -5.45 13.71 20.08
N TYR A 9 -5.41 13.10 21.27
CA TYR A 9 -5.17 13.83 22.50
C TYR A 9 -3.78 14.47 22.54
N TRP A 10 -2.72 13.71 22.26
CA TRP A 10 -1.36 14.22 22.36
C TRP A 10 -0.98 15.16 21.20
N TYR A 11 -1.20 14.74 19.96
CA TYR A 11 -0.83 15.51 18.78
C TYR A 11 -1.82 16.65 18.52
N GLY A 12 -3.12 16.34 18.47
CA GLY A 12 -4.16 17.31 18.15
C GLY A 12 -4.41 18.32 19.28
N TYR A 13 -4.65 17.82 20.49
CA TYR A 13 -5.01 18.70 21.61
C TYR A 13 -3.80 19.29 22.33
N ARG A 14 -2.84 18.47 22.80
CA ARG A 14 -1.69 18.99 23.56
C ARG A 14 -0.72 19.77 22.67
N THR A 15 -0.26 19.19 21.57
CA THR A 15 0.78 19.79 20.73
C THR A 15 0.24 20.90 19.85
N LEU A 16 -0.78 20.63 19.02
CA LEU A 16 -1.32 21.62 18.08
C LEU A 16 -2.15 22.70 18.79
N TYR A 17 -3.13 22.33 19.62
CA TYR A 17 -4.06 23.29 20.20
C TYR A 17 -3.49 24.06 21.40
N LEU A 18 -2.88 23.39 22.38
CA LEU A 18 -2.38 24.08 23.59
C LEU A 18 -0.99 24.71 23.43
N SER A 19 -0.07 24.10 22.68
CA SER A 19 1.33 24.59 22.62
C SER A 19 1.60 25.63 21.52
N ILE A 20 0.77 25.72 20.48
CA ILE A 20 0.98 26.66 19.37
C ILE A 20 -0.05 27.80 19.46
N PRO A 21 0.39 29.07 19.61
CA PRO A 21 -0.51 30.17 19.97
C PRO A 21 -1.38 30.69 18.83
N THR A 22 -0.89 30.65 17.58
CA THR A 22 -1.60 31.23 16.42
C THR A 22 -2.12 30.17 15.48
N TRP A 23 -3.25 30.47 14.83
CA TRP A 23 -3.88 29.56 13.87
C TRP A 23 -3.01 29.29 12.63
N SER A 24 -2.32 30.33 12.12
CA SER A 24 -1.39 30.19 10.99
C SER A 24 -0.24 29.24 11.31
N SER A 25 0.40 29.38 12.49
CA SER A 25 1.49 28.51 12.91
C SER A 25 1.03 27.06 13.13
N ARG A 26 -0.21 26.83 13.59
CA ARG A 26 -0.79 25.48 13.70
C ARG A 26 -0.91 24.82 12.35
N ILE A 27 -1.43 25.53 11.35
CA ILE A 27 -1.56 25.01 9.98
C ILE A 27 -0.17 24.72 9.40
N ILE A 28 0.77 25.66 9.51
CA ILE A 28 2.14 25.47 9.01
C ILE A 28 2.80 24.26 9.67
N PHE A 29 2.69 24.12 11.00
CA PHE A 29 3.23 22.98 11.72
C PHE A 29 2.59 21.67 11.27
N LEU A 30 1.26 21.62 11.13
CA LEU A 30 0.55 20.44 10.63
C LEU A 30 1.00 20.05 9.23
N LEU A 31 1.14 21.03 8.33
CA LEU A 31 1.59 20.78 6.96
C LEU A 31 3.01 20.25 6.94
N ILE A 32 3.95 20.88 7.67
CA ILE A 32 5.35 20.44 7.71
C ILE A 32 5.46 19.03 8.32
N SER A 33 4.78 18.76 9.43
CA SER A 33 4.85 17.46 10.11
C SER A 33 4.36 16.31 9.22
N HIS A 34 3.41 16.57 8.33
CA HIS A 34 2.84 15.57 7.43
C HIS A 34 3.50 15.55 6.05
N ILE A 35 3.96 16.67 5.49
CA ILE A 35 4.65 16.70 4.19
C ILE A 35 5.98 15.93 4.25
N VAL A 36 6.70 16.01 5.37
CA VAL A 36 7.98 15.28 5.53
C VAL A 36 7.74 13.77 5.64
N THR A 37 6.63 13.36 6.25
CA THR A 37 6.32 11.93 6.51
C THR A 37 5.46 11.28 5.42
N ALA A 38 4.73 12.07 4.63
CA ALA A 38 3.83 11.58 3.58
C ALA A 38 4.54 10.79 2.47
N PRO A 39 5.73 11.17 1.97
CA PRO A 39 6.44 10.37 0.96
C PRO A 39 6.73 8.94 1.43
N LEU A 40 7.12 8.79 2.71
CA LEU A 40 7.34 7.49 3.33
C LEU A 40 6.04 6.66 3.33
N HIS A 41 4.93 7.29 3.73
CA HIS A 41 3.62 6.63 3.77
C HIS A 41 3.17 6.18 2.37
N VAL A 42 3.25 7.08 1.37
CA VAL A 42 2.90 6.78 -0.02
C VAL A 42 3.75 5.63 -0.56
N GLN A 43 5.03 5.56 -0.20
CA GLN A 43 5.89 4.52 -0.71
C GLN A 43 5.60 3.13 -0.13
N LEU A 44 5.24 3.05 1.17
CA LEU A 44 4.79 1.80 1.77
C LEU A 44 3.49 1.31 1.11
N THR A 45 2.52 2.19 0.91
CA THR A 45 1.23 1.79 0.33
C THR A 45 1.37 1.42 -1.14
N LEU A 46 2.17 2.16 -1.90
CA LEU A 46 2.39 1.91 -3.33
C LEU A 46 2.99 0.53 -3.61
N SER A 47 3.87 0.05 -2.74
CA SER A 47 4.55 -1.24 -2.96
C SER A 47 3.68 -2.48 -2.74
N HIS A 48 2.46 -2.30 -2.19
CA HIS A 48 1.56 -3.42 -1.85
C HIS A 48 0.12 -3.22 -2.34
N PHE A 49 -0.43 -2.01 -2.35
CA PHE A 49 -1.87 -1.79 -2.56
C PHE A 49 -2.32 -2.08 -3.99
N ALA A 50 -1.42 -1.98 -4.96
CA ALA A 50 -1.67 -2.36 -6.35
C ALA A 50 -1.52 -3.87 -6.60
N MET A 51 -0.99 -4.63 -5.62
CA MET A 51 -0.61 -6.01 -5.80
C MET A 51 -1.70 -6.96 -5.30
N SER A 52 -1.67 -8.20 -5.80
CA SER A 52 -2.65 -9.22 -5.42
C SER A 52 -2.55 -9.54 -3.93
N SER A 53 -3.68 -9.52 -3.24
CA SER A 53 -3.80 -9.94 -1.83
C SER A 53 -4.41 -11.34 -1.67
N ALA A 54 -4.61 -12.06 -2.79
CA ALA A 54 -5.19 -13.39 -2.77
C ALA A 54 -4.33 -14.36 -1.93
N ASP A 55 -4.98 -15.26 -1.20
CA ASP A 55 -4.32 -16.38 -0.54
C ASP A 55 -4.42 -17.62 -1.42
N LEU A 56 -3.29 -18.04 -1.99
CA LEU A 56 -3.20 -19.22 -2.86
C LEU A 56 -2.92 -20.51 -2.05
N GLY A 57 -2.86 -20.39 -0.72
CA GLY A 57 -2.68 -21.53 0.18
C GLY A 57 -1.30 -22.19 0.07
N ILE A 58 -1.23 -23.46 0.45
CA ILE A 58 0.02 -24.21 0.61
C ILE A 58 0.77 -24.50 -0.70
N HIS A 59 0.10 -24.31 -1.85
CA HIS A 59 0.69 -24.57 -3.17
C HIS A 59 1.57 -23.41 -3.66
N GLU A 60 1.51 -22.25 -3.01
CA GLU A 60 2.35 -21.11 -3.32
C GLU A 60 3.61 -21.11 -2.43
N SER A 61 4.78 -21.12 -3.06
CA SER A 61 6.03 -20.96 -2.33
C SER A 61 6.14 -19.56 -1.72
N PHE A 62 6.89 -19.44 -0.61
CA PHE A 62 7.17 -18.14 0.00
C PHE A 62 7.69 -17.10 -1.01
N ALA A 63 8.62 -17.50 -1.88
CA ALA A 63 9.21 -16.60 -2.87
C ALA A 63 8.17 -16.11 -3.90
N GLN A 64 7.32 -17.00 -4.41
CA GLN A 64 6.22 -16.64 -5.30
C GLN A 64 5.25 -15.66 -4.64
N LYS A 65 4.90 -15.92 -3.37
CA LYS A 65 4.05 -15.03 -2.60
C LYS A 65 4.65 -13.64 -2.49
N MET A 66 5.91 -13.52 -2.07
CA MET A 66 6.57 -12.22 -1.92
C MET A 66 6.66 -11.45 -3.24
N VAL A 67 6.94 -12.13 -4.36
CA VAL A 67 7.00 -11.46 -5.68
C VAL A 67 5.60 -11.07 -6.19
N ARG A 68 4.55 -11.84 -5.87
CA ARG A 68 3.18 -11.54 -6.30
C ARG A 68 2.49 -10.47 -5.46
N THR A 69 2.74 -10.44 -4.14
CA THR A 69 2.07 -9.52 -3.21
C THR A 69 2.84 -8.22 -3.00
N THR A 70 3.91 -8.01 -3.76
CA THR A 70 4.82 -6.87 -3.59
C THR A 70 5.41 -6.46 -4.92
N MET A 71 5.67 -5.17 -5.07
CA MET A 71 6.35 -4.60 -6.22
C MET A 71 7.48 -3.68 -5.77
N ASP A 72 8.43 -3.46 -6.68
CA ASP A 72 9.49 -2.48 -6.51
C ASP A 72 9.13 -1.15 -7.20
N VAL A 73 9.80 -0.08 -6.77
CA VAL A 73 9.63 1.26 -7.35
C VAL A 73 10.88 1.62 -8.13
N ASP A 74 10.73 1.89 -9.43
CA ASP A 74 11.83 2.37 -10.25
C ASP A 74 12.15 3.82 -9.89
N CYS A 75 13.38 4.04 -9.43
CA CYS A 75 13.90 5.36 -9.14
C CYS A 75 15.41 5.44 -9.42
N PRO A 76 15.88 6.60 -9.91
CA PRO A 76 17.31 6.89 -10.02
C PRO A 76 18.08 6.64 -8.71
N PRO A 77 19.35 6.19 -8.76
CA PRO A 77 20.15 5.91 -7.57
C PRO A 77 20.27 7.07 -6.58
N TRP A 78 20.29 8.31 -7.06
CA TRP A 78 20.37 9.50 -6.19
C TRP A 78 19.11 9.72 -5.34
N LEU A 79 17.98 9.12 -5.69
CA LEU A 79 16.75 9.12 -4.89
C LEU A 79 16.69 8.00 -3.85
N ASP A 80 17.64 7.06 -3.83
CA ASP A 80 17.62 5.94 -2.86
C ASP A 80 17.62 6.42 -1.42
N PHE A 81 18.33 7.50 -1.13
CA PHE A 81 18.34 8.10 0.19
C PHE A 81 16.95 8.60 0.61
N VAL A 82 16.24 9.25 -0.32
CA VAL A 82 14.87 9.77 -0.10
C VAL A 82 13.90 8.61 0.12
N HIS A 83 14.05 7.55 -0.65
CA HIS A 83 13.25 6.33 -0.53
C HIS A 83 13.65 5.46 0.67
N GLY A 84 14.81 5.72 1.30
CA GLY A 84 15.29 4.98 2.46
C GLY A 84 15.43 3.47 2.25
N GLY A 85 15.58 3.03 0.99
CA GLY A 85 15.60 1.62 0.58
C GLY A 85 14.22 0.97 0.41
N LEU A 86 13.12 1.72 0.55
CA LEU A 86 11.75 1.19 0.41
C LEU A 86 11.32 0.97 -1.04
N ASN A 87 12.13 1.38 -2.01
CA ASN A 87 11.94 1.12 -3.43
C ASN A 87 12.29 -0.33 -3.82
N PHE A 88 12.84 -1.13 -2.89
CA PHE A 88 13.26 -2.51 -3.11
C PHE A 88 12.52 -3.50 -2.19
N GLN A 89 11.20 -3.40 -2.09
CA GLN A 89 10.40 -4.23 -1.18
C GLN A 89 10.45 -5.72 -1.53
N VAL A 90 10.46 -6.09 -2.81
CA VAL A 90 10.49 -7.52 -3.20
C VAL A 90 11.77 -8.17 -2.66
N VAL A 91 12.92 -7.50 -2.84
CA VAL A 91 14.20 -7.98 -2.32
C VAL A 91 14.21 -7.97 -0.79
N HIS A 92 13.64 -6.93 -0.17
CA HIS A 92 13.55 -6.84 1.29
C HIS A 92 12.74 -7.99 1.90
N HIS A 93 11.62 -8.35 1.29
CA HIS A 93 10.78 -9.45 1.76
C HIS A 93 11.39 -10.83 1.53
N LEU A 94 12.13 -11.02 0.42
CA LEU A 94 12.86 -12.26 0.17
C LEU A 94 14.08 -12.41 1.11
N PHE A 95 14.77 -11.32 1.42
CA PHE A 95 16.01 -11.30 2.20
C PHE A 95 15.96 -10.23 3.30
N PRO A 96 15.14 -10.39 4.34
CA PRO A 96 14.92 -9.35 5.36
C PRO A 96 16.16 -9.00 6.19
N ARG A 97 17.17 -9.88 6.18
CA ARG A 97 18.46 -9.67 6.85
C ARG A 97 19.50 -8.95 5.98
N LEU A 98 19.22 -8.77 4.69
CA LEU A 98 20.12 -8.04 3.79
C LEU A 98 20.04 -6.54 4.12
N PRO A 99 21.17 -5.87 4.41
CA PRO A 99 21.13 -4.46 4.77
C PRO A 99 20.70 -3.62 3.56
N ARG A 100 19.97 -2.52 3.85
CA ARG A 100 19.30 -1.70 2.82
C ARG A 100 20.22 -1.20 1.71
N HIS A 101 21.47 -0.86 2.03
CA HIS A 101 22.47 -0.40 1.05
C HIS A 101 22.88 -1.48 0.02
N ASN A 102 22.58 -2.76 0.29
CA ASN A 102 22.84 -3.87 -0.63
C ASN A 102 21.62 -4.25 -1.49
N LEU A 103 20.42 -3.72 -1.20
CA LEU A 103 19.19 -4.11 -1.92
C LEU A 103 19.27 -3.83 -3.41
N ARG A 104 19.79 -2.66 -3.81
CA ARG A 104 19.99 -2.30 -5.23
C ARG A 104 20.90 -3.28 -5.96
N ARG A 105 21.95 -3.77 -5.28
CA ARG A 105 22.87 -4.77 -5.86
C ARG A 105 22.24 -6.15 -5.95
N ALA A 106 21.30 -6.47 -5.06
CA ALA A 106 20.62 -7.75 -5.02
C ALA A 106 19.44 -7.85 -6.01
N GLN A 107 18.78 -6.73 -6.31
CA GLN A 107 17.61 -6.68 -7.21
C GLN A 107 17.83 -7.37 -8.58
N PRO A 108 18.95 -7.16 -9.30
CA PRO A 108 19.18 -7.81 -10.58
C PRO A 108 19.15 -9.34 -10.51
N TYR A 109 19.69 -9.95 -9.44
CA TYR A 109 19.70 -11.39 -9.26
C TYR A 109 18.28 -11.95 -9.04
N VAL A 110 17.45 -11.23 -8.29
CA VAL A 110 16.04 -11.62 -8.09
C VAL A 110 15.25 -11.50 -9.39
N LYS A 111 15.48 -10.44 -10.17
CA LYS A 111 14.86 -10.26 -11.50
C LYS A 111 15.24 -11.37 -12.46
N GLU A 112 16.52 -11.74 -12.50
CA GLU A 112 17.04 -12.83 -13.30
C GLU A 112 16.41 -14.16 -12.89
N PHE A 113 16.41 -14.49 -11.59
CA PHE A 113 15.73 -15.68 -11.09
C PHE A 113 14.26 -15.73 -11.52
N CYS A 114 13.51 -14.64 -11.34
CA CYS A 114 12.10 -14.58 -11.72
C CYS A 114 11.89 -14.81 -13.23
N ARG A 115 12.75 -14.25 -14.08
CA ARG A 115 12.73 -14.49 -15.53
C ARG A 115 12.96 -15.97 -15.84
N ASP A 116 13.95 -16.58 -15.20
CA ASP A 116 14.35 -17.97 -15.50
C ASP A 116 13.27 -18.99 -15.11
N VAL A 117 12.48 -18.69 -14.06
CA VAL A 117 11.37 -19.55 -13.61
C VAL A 117 9.99 -19.10 -14.10
N GLY A 118 9.92 -18.07 -14.96
CA GLY A 118 8.68 -17.59 -15.56
C GLY A 118 7.72 -16.86 -14.60
N ILE A 119 8.24 -16.26 -13.52
CA ILE A 119 7.45 -15.46 -12.57
C ILE A 119 7.56 -13.97 -12.93
N PRO A 120 6.44 -13.21 -12.99
CA PRO A 120 6.48 -11.79 -13.27
C PRO A 120 7.08 -11.01 -12.09
N TYR A 121 8.13 -10.23 -12.38
CA TYR A 121 8.71 -9.29 -11.42
C TYR A 121 8.20 -7.87 -11.71
N VAL A 122 7.37 -7.32 -10.82
CA VAL A 122 6.68 -6.05 -11.05
C VAL A 122 7.51 -4.87 -10.53
N ILE A 123 7.79 -3.92 -11.43
CA ILE A 123 8.43 -2.64 -11.11
C ILE A 123 7.63 -1.55 -11.82
N PHE A 124 7.24 -0.51 -11.08
CA PHE A 124 6.66 0.70 -11.66
C PHE A 124 7.47 1.92 -11.30
N SER A 125 7.45 2.94 -12.16
CA SER A 125 7.88 4.27 -11.73
C SER A 125 6.95 4.79 -10.63
N PHE A 126 7.41 5.75 -9.84
CA PHE A 126 6.60 6.33 -8.75
C PHE A 126 5.23 6.82 -9.23
N THR A 127 5.16 7.48 -10.40
CA THR A 127 3.90 7.99 -10.95
C THR A 127 3.01 6.89 -11.49
N GLN A 128 3.58 5.89 -12.16
CA GLN A 128 2.84 4.73 -12.67
C GLN A 128 2.24 3.90 -11.54
N GLY A 129 3.02 3.65 -10.48
CA GLY A 129 2.54 2.89 -9.32
C GLY A 129 1.37 3.58 -8.63
N ASN A 130 1.42 4.91 -8.44
CA ASN A 130 0.29 5.66 -7.90
C ASN A 130 -0.96 5.57 -8.79
N LYS A 131 -0.78 5.64 -10.12
CA LYS A 131 -1.89 5.47 -11.07
C LYS A 131 -2.52 4.08 -10.95
N GLU A 132 -1.70 3.04 -10.84
CA GLU A 132 -2.18 1.67 -10.67
C GLU A 132 -2.97 1.51 -9.36
N VAL A 133 -2.46 2.03 -8.24
CA VAL A 133 -3.17 2.00 -6.94
C VAL A 133 -4.55 2.65 -7.06
N ILE A 134 -4.64 3.84 -7.66
CA ILE A 134 -5.93 4.54 -7.83
C ILE A 134 -6.86 3.74 -8.75
N SER A 135 -6.33 3.16 -9.83
CA SER A 135 -7.10 2.30 -10.75
C SER A 135 -7.71 1.10 -10.01
N ARG A 136 -6.91 0.40 -9.20
CA ARG A 136 -7.37 -0.76 -8.41
C ARG A 136 -8.43 -0.38 -7.38
N LEU A 137 -8.27 0.76 -6.72
CA LEU A 137 -9.31 1.26 -5.81
C LEU A 137 -10.63 1.54 -6.56
N GLY A 138 -10.54 2.06 -7.78
CA GLY A 138 -11.71 2.24 -8.66
C GLY A 138 -12.38 0.92 -9.05
N GLU A 139 -11.60 -0.10 -9.42
CA GLU A 139 -12.11 -1.45 -9.74
C GLU A 139 -12.82 -2.08 -8.55
N VAL A 140 -12.24 -2.00 -7.35
CA VAL A 140 -12.84 -2.52 -6.12
C VAL A 140 -14.14 -1.76 -5.77
N ALA A 141 -14.16 -0.44 -5.94
CA ALA A 141 -15.38 0.35 -5.74
C ALA A 141 -16.51 -0.08 -6.68
N GLU A 142 -16.21 -0.40 -7.94
CA GLU A 142 -17.19 -0.89 -8.90
C GLU A 142 -17.68 -2.31 -8.56
N GLN A 143 -16.79 -3.20 -8.11
CA GLN A 143 -17.17 -4.53 -7.62
C GLN A 143 -18.13 -4.45 -6.42
N LEU A 144 -17.89 -3.52 -5.49
CA LEU A 144 -18.78 -3.28 -4.36
C LEU A 144 -20.15 -2.78 -4.81
N ARG A 145 -20.20 -1.91 -5.82
CA ARG A 145 -21.46 -1.42 -6.40
C ARG A 145 -22.28 -2.56 -7.00
N VAL A 146 -21.64 -3.43 -7.78
CA VAL A 146 -22.29 -4.61 -8.36
C VAL A 146 -22.79 -5.56 -7.26
N LEU A 147 -21.98 -5.83 -6.24
CA LEU A 147 -22.37 -6.66 -5.10
C LEU A 147 -23.58 -6.10 -4.35
N GLU A 148 -23.63 -4.78 -4.17
CA GLU A 148 -24.76 -4.11 -3.52
C GLU A 148 -26.06 -4.28 -4.33
N GLU A 149 -26.01 -4.13 -5.65
CA GLU A 149 -27.16 -4.35 -6.53
C GLU A 149 -27.63 -5.81 -6.49
N CYS A 150 -26.72 -6.78 -6.58
CA CYS A 150 -27.06 -8.20 -6.42
C CYS A 150 -27.70 -8.49 -5.05
N ARG A 151 -27.20 -7.87 -3.98
CA ARG A 151 -27.76 -8.01 -2.63
C ARG A 151 -29.18 -7.42 -2.55
N LYS A 152 -29.45 -6.27 -3.17
CA LYS A 152 -30.79 -5.66 -3.21
C LYS A 152 -31.78 -6.56 -3.96
N VAL A 153 -31.39 -7.12 -5.10
CA VAL A 153 -32.22 -8.05 -5.88
C VAL A 153 -32.51 -9.31 -5.08
N ALA A 154 -31.48 -9.95 -4.50
CA ALA A 154 -31.68 -11.16 -3.69
C ALA A 154 -32.56 -10.90 -2.45
N ALA A 155 -32.44 -9.73 -1.80
CA ALA A 155 -33.30 -9.36 -0.69
C ALA A 155 -34.77 -9.17 -1.12
N LYS A 156 -34.99 -8.58 -2.30
CA LYS A 156 -36.33 -8.43 -2.88
C LYS A 156 -36.95 -9.79 -3.20
N ASP A 157 -36.20 -10.68 -3.86
CA ASP A 157 -36.66 -12.03 -4.20
C ASP A 157 -37.01 -12.86 -2.95
N LEU A 158 -36.26 -12.70 -1.85
CA LEU A 158 -36.57 -13.35 -0.57
C LEU A 158 -37.86 -12.84 0.08
N ILE A 159 -38.15 -11.54 -0.08
CA ILE A 159 -39.36 -10.92 0.45
C ILE A 159 -40.56 -11.34 -0.41
N GLU A 160 -40.48 -11.17 -1.74
CA GLU A 160 -41.57 -11.46 -2.67
C GLU A 160 -41.83 -12.97 -2.81
N GLY A 161 -40.79 -13.79 -2.81
CA GLY A 161 -40.89 -15.26 -2.83
C GLY A 161 -41.50 -15.87 -1.56
N ARG A 162 -41.54 -15.14 -0.44
CA ARG A 162 -42.28 -15.55 0.77
C ARG A 162 -43.79 -15.32 0.70
N TYR A 163 -44.29 -14.54 -0.25
CA TYR A 163 -45.72 -14.25 -0.42
C TYR A 163 -46.37 -15.07 -1.55
N GLY A 164 -45.63 -16.03 -2.13
CA GLY A 164 -46.06 -16.85 -3.28
C GLY A 164 -46.43 -18.30 -2.95
N HIS A 165 -46.91 -18.60 -1.74
CA HIS A 165 -47.46 -19.91 -1.37
C HIS A 165 -48.81 -19.77 -0.67
#